data_AF-N9LKY4-F1
#
_entry.id   AF-N9LKY4-F1
#
_cell.length_a   1.000
_cell.length_b   1.000
_cell.length_c   1.000
_cell.angle_alpha   90.00
_cell.angle_beta   90.00
_cell.angle_gamma   90.00
#
_symmetry.space_group_name_H-M   'P 1'
#
loop_
_entity.id
_entity.type
_entity.pdbx_description
1 polymer ?
#
loop_
_entity_poly.entity_id
_entity_poly.type
_entity_poly.pdbx_seq_one_letter_code
_entity_poly.pdbx_strand_id
1 'polypeptide(L)' 'MSQPLTQHWQTIYSTKDPKEVSWFQAQASTSLRLIQKAQLNPEAEIIDVGGGASVLVD' A
#
# COMPACT_ATOMS: atom_id res chain seq x y z
N MET A 1 -6.70 -21.15 -13.61
CA MET A 1 -5.65 -21.62 -12.69
C MET A 1 -5.39 -20.52 -11.68
N SER A 2 -5.66 -20.75 -10.40
CA SER A 2 -5.30 -19.79 -9.35
C SER A 2 -3.77 -19.75 -9.24
N GLN A 3 -3.16 -18.58 -9.44
CA GLN A 3 -1.71 -18.45 -9.34
C GLN A 3 -1.28 -18.58 -7.87
N PRO A 4 -0.20 -19.32 -7.54
CA PRO A 4 0.23 -19.53 -6.15
C PRO A 4 0.38 -18.26 -5.31
N LEU A 5 0.83 -17.16 -5.94
CA LEU A 5 1.00 -15.86 -5.31
C LEU A 5 -0.35 -15.22 -4.92
N THR A 6 -1.37 -15.37 -5.76
CA THR A 6 -2.72 -14.84 -5.48
C THR A 6 -3.32 -15.52 -4.24
N GLN A 7 -3.18 -16.85 -4.14
CA GLN A 7 -3.67 -17.60 -2.98
C GLN A 7 -2.92 -17.20 -1.70
N HIS A 8 -1.60 -16.98 -1.79
CA HIS A 8 -0.80 -16.52 -0.66
C HIS A 8 -1.31 -15.19 -0.11
N TRP A 9 -1.45 -14.16 -0.95
CA TRP A 9 -1.90 -12.84 -0.51
C TRP A 9 -3.34 -12.84 -0.02
N GLN A 10 -4.24 -13.56 -0.69
CA GLN A 10 -5.63 -13.73 -0.23
C GLN A 10 -5.68 -14.34 1.18
N THR A 11 -4.83 -15.34 1.45
CA THR A 11 -4.74 -15.96 2.77
C THR A 11 -4.26 -14.96 3.81
N ILE A 12 -3.21 -14.19 3.52
CA ILE A 12 -2.69 -13.15 4.44
C ILE A 12 -3.76 -12.11 4.77
N TYR A 13 -4.42 -11.52 3.76
CA TYR A 13 -5.46 -10.50 3.97
C TYR A 13 -6.73 -11.04 4.63
N SER A 14 -6.99 -12.35 4.55
CA SER A 14 -8.15 -12.96 5.22
C SER A 14 -7.87 -13.39 6.67
N THR A 15 -6.60 -13.50 7.06
CA THR A 15 -6.21 -14.13 8.34
C THR A 15 -5.43 -13.22 9.28
N LYS A 16 -4.93 -12.07 8.80
CA LYS A 16 -4.13 -11.14 9.61
C LYS A 16 -4.75 -9.76 9.64
N ASP A 17 -4.71 -9.11 10.79
CA ASP A 17 -4.96 -7.68 10.90
C ASP A 17 -3.81 -6.93 10.20
N PRO A 18 -4.08 -5.80 9.51
CA PRO A 18 -3.03 -4.98 8.92
C PRO A 18 -1.87 -4.65 9.87
N LYS A 19 -2.11 -4.46 11.17
CA LYS A 19 -1.07 -4.15 12.15
C LYS A 19 -0.13 -5.32 12.47
N GLU A 20 -0.50 -6.54 12.07
CA GLU A 20 0.29 -7.75 12.29
C GLU A 20 1.30 -8.04 11.17
N VAL A 21 1.30 -7.24 10.11
CA VAL A 21 2.24 -7.37 9.00
C VAL A 21 3.25 -6.23 8.99
N SER A 22 4.51 -6.57 8.72
CA SER A 22 5.63 -5.63 8.87
C SER A 22 5.63 -4.46 7.88
N TRP A 23 4.86 -4.56 6.80
CA TRP A 23 4.78 -3.53 5.75
C TRP A 23 3.64 -2.53 5.96
N PHE A 24 2.76 -2.73 6.96
CA PHE A 24 1.68 -1.79 7.21
C PHE A 24 2.20 -0.50 7.86
N GLN A 25 1.66 0.62 7.39
CA GLN A 25 1.84 1.92 8.00
C GLN A 25 0.46 2.57 8.17
N ALA A 26 0.13 3.00 9.38
CA ALA A 26 -1.14 3.70 9.64
C ALA A 26 -1.30 4.96 8.77
N GLN A 27 -0.17 5.60 8.43
CA GLN A 27 -0.04 6.61 7.39
C GLN A 27 1.10 6.17 6.47
N ALA A 28 0.89 6.17 5.15
CA ALA A 28 1.84 5.73 4.12
C ALA A 28 3.02 6.71 3.96
N SER A 29 3.79 6.91 5.03
CA SER A 29 4.86 7.89 5.15
C SER A 29 5.93 7.74 4.07
N THR A 30 6.22 6.50 3.64
CA THR A 30 7.17 6.26 2.55
C THR A 30 6.62 6.80 1.24
N SER A 31 5.38 6.45 0.88
CA SER A 31 4.72 6.93 -0.35
C SER A 31 4.59 8.45 -0.35
N LEU A 32 4.11 9.05 0.76
CA LEU A 32 4.00 10.50 0.90
C LEU A 32 5.34 11.23 0.70
N ARG A 33 6.42 10.69 1.28
CA ARG A 33 7.77 11.26 1.10
C ARG A 33 8.24 11.16 -0.36
N LEU A 34 7.91 10.08 -1.06
CA LEU A 34 8.26 9.93 -2.47
C LEU A 34 7.47 10.90 -3.36
N ILE A 35 6.17 11.06 -3.10
CA ILE A 35 5.31 12.03 -3.79
C ILE A 35 5.86 13.45 -3.62
N GLN A 36 6.19 13.84 -2.39
CA GLN A 36 6.80 15.15 -2.11
C GLN A 36 8.12 15.35 -2.86
N LYS A 37 8.97 14.33 -2.92
CA LYS A 37 10.26 14.38 -3.64
C LYS A 37 10.12 14.41 -5.16
N ALA A 38 9.01 13.92 -5.70
CA ALA A 38 8.76 13.91 -7.13
C ALA A 38 8.48 15.31 -7.71
N GLN A 39 8.19 16.30 -6.85
CA GLN A 39 7.95 17.71 -7.23
C GLN A 39 6.92 17.83 -8.38
N LEU A 40 5.87 17.02 -8.32
CA LEU A 40 4.82 17.01 -9.32
C LEU A 40 3.95 18.26 -9.22
N ASN A 41 3.22 18.54 -10.30
CA ASN A 41 2.12 19.49 -10.26
C ASN A 41 1.10 19.07 -9.17
N PRO A 42 0.55 20.00 -8.37
CA PRO A 42 -0.51 19.68 -7.40
C PRO A 42 -1.74 18.95 -7.97
N GLU A 43 -2.03 19.13 -9.26
CA GLU A 43 -3.13 18.48 -9.98
C GLU A 43 -2.72 17.14 -10.61
N ALA A 44 -1.51 16.64 -10.33
CA ALA A 44 -1.07 15.36 -10.87
C ALA A 44 -1.88 14.21 -10.28
N GLU A 45 -2.40 13.35 -11.16
CA GLU A 45 -3.05 12.10 -10.77
C GLU A 45 -1.99 11.07 -10.35
N ILE A 46 -2.18 10.43 -9.20
CA ILE A 46 -1.21 9.50 -8.59
C ILE A 46 -1.92 8.19 -8.24
N ILE A 47 -1.26 7.07 -8.56
CA ILE A 47 -1.64 5.73 -8.08
C ILE A 47 -0.50 5.15 -7.22
N ASP A 48 -0.82 4.69 -6.02
CA ASP A 48 0.11 3.95 -5.16
C ASP A 48 -0.23 2.46 -5.22
N VAL A 49 0.67 1.67 -5.83
CA VAL A 49 0.49 0.24 -6.04
C VAL A 49 1.36 -0.52 -5.04
N GLY A 50 0.73 -1.37 -4.24
CA GLY A 50 1.45 -2.24 -3.31
C GLY A 50 1.65 -1.68 -1.91
N GLY A 51 1.02 -0.55 -1.54
CA GLY A 51 0.98 -0.05 -0.16
C GLY A 51 0.24 -0.95 0.84
N GLY A 52 -0.39 -2.03 0.35
CA GLY A 52 -1.20 -2.94 1.12
C GLY A 52 -2.41 -2.23 1.71
N ALA A 53 -2.60 -2.35 3.02
CA ALA A 53 -3.66 -1.65 3.76
C ALA A 53 -3.21 -0.30 4.36
N SER A 54 -2.02 0.19 4.00
CA SER A 54 -1.53 1.49 4.51
C SER A 54 -2.37 2.64 3.95
N VAL A 55 -2.62 3.67 4.76
CA VAL A 55 -3.49 4.79 4.37
C VAL A 55 -2.65 5.88 3.70
N LEU A 56 -2.90 6.13 2.41
CA LEU A 56 -2.25 7.20 1.65
C LEU A 56 -2.97 8.54 1.79
N VAL A 57 -4.30 8.51 1.67
CA VAL A 57 -5.21 9.65 1.78
C VAL A 57 -6.48 9.15 2.47
N ASP A 58 -7.10 10.01 3.26
CA ASP A 58 -8.42 9.81 3.88
C ASP A 58 -9.37 10.98 3.59
#